data_AF-A0A403MNV3-F1
#
_entry.id   AF-A0A403MNV3-F1
#
_cell.length_a   1.000
_cell.length_b   1.000
_cell.length_c   1.000
_cell.angle_alpha   90.00
_cell.angle_beta   90.00
_cell.angle_gamma   90.00
#
_symmetry.space_group_name_H-M   'P 1'
#
loop_
_entity.id
_entity.type
_entity.pdbx_description
1 polymer ?
#
loop_
_entity_poly.entity_id
_entity_poly.type
_entity_poly.pdbx_seq_one_letter_code
_entity_poly.pdbx_strand_id
1 'polypeptide(L)'
;SIRTCTDPSQCRSGGEDNAPGASVAGTGFGPMLDEATKTNLETLNQLVNSRGAPSAEELGKLKTGGLAVTRGVIEALRDDTDRNTLVQRLAGELAMADTIETALAMRQILTTGESEPNAAAQKQAIEEGDRRVGSLDRGLENLKNEMELRRAVSSNSLLKTLERQEIRNSTNQMIQKGNGADEKMGELEQKDDK
;
A
#
# COMPACT_ATOMS: atom_id res chain seq x y z
N SER A 1 20.32 29.16 13.93
CA SER A 1 19.23 28.79 14.84
C SER A 1 18.12 29.78 14.58
N ILE A 2 17.06 29.30 13.92
CA ILE A 2 15.87 30.08 13.60
C ILE A 2 15.23 30.47 14.93
N ARG A 3 15.15 31.78 15.21
CA ARG A 3 14.49 32.30 16.42
C ARG A 3 13.17 32.92 16.00
N THR A 4 12.09 32.27 16.38
CA THR A 4 10.70 32.72 16.16
C THR A 4 10.17 33.56 17.33
N CYS A 5 10.99 33.84 18.35
CA CYS A 5 10.55 34.58 19.54
C CYS A 5 11.35 35.87 19.74
N THR A 6 10.68 36.86 20.33
CA THR A 6 11.20 38.22 20.61
C THR A 6 12.02 38.29 21.91
N ASP A 7 11.83 37.35 22.85
CA ASP A 7 12.59 37.23 24.10
C ASP A 7 13.63 36.09 24.00
N PRO A 8 14.95 36.39 24.08
CA PRO A 8 16.02 35.39 24.02
C PRO A 8 15.95 34.31 25.10
N SER A 9 15.39 34.61 26.28
CA SER A 9 15.23 33.66 27.38
C SER A 9 14.12 32.64 27.13
N GLN A 10 13.19 32.96 26.21
CA GLN A 10 12.10 32.08 25.76
C GLN A 10 12.39 31.45 24.39
N CYS A 11 13.49 31.82 23.73
CA CYS A 11 13.97 31.24 22.49
C CYS A 11 14.79 29.95 22.72
N ARG A 12 14.18 28.89 23.26
CA ARG A 12 14.73 27.51 23.18
C ARG A 12 14.20 26.76 21.96
N SER A 13 13.67 27.50 20.98
CA SER A 13 13.07 26.98 19.74
C SER A 13 14.11 26.18 18.94
N GLY A 14 13.95 24.87 19.01
CA GLY A 14 14.85 23.84 18.49
C GLY A 14 14.90 22.61 19.39
N GLY A 15 14.86 22.77 20.72
CA GLY A 15 15.09 21.62 21.63
C GLY A 15 16.41 20.88 21.33
N GLU A 16 16.72 19.82 22.08
CA GLU A 16 17.84 18.93 21.72
C GLU A 16 17.51 18.10 20.47
N ASP A 17 16.21 17.91 20.18
CA ASP A 17 15.68 17.09 19.09
C ASP A 17 15.91 17.68 17.69
N ASN A 18 16.24 18.97 17.56
CA ASN A 18 16.64 19.59 16.29
C ASN A 18 18.15 19.91 16.24
N ALA A 19 18.95 19.40 17.19
CA ALA A 19 20.39 19.53 17.13
C ALA A 19 20.98 18.70 15.97
N PRO A 20 22.14 19.10 15.40
CA PRO A 20 22.86 18.27 14.45
C PRO A 20 23.13 16.88 15.04
N GLY A 21 22.61 15.82 14.40
CA GLY A 21 22.70 14.44 14.89
C GLY A 21 21.45 13.90 15.61
N ALA A 22 20.40 14.70 15.79
CA ALA A 22 19.16 14.30 16.47
C ALA A 22 18.15 13.52 15.59
N SER A 23 18.56 13.02 14.42
CA SER A 23 17.68 12.24 13.54
C SER A 23 17.30 10.91 14.19
N VAL A 24 16.01 10.70 14.42
CA VAL A 24 15.46 9.43 14.91
C VAL A 24 15.29 8.46 13.74
N ALA A 25 15.94 7.30 13.83
CA ALA A 25 15.75 6.20 12.87
C ALA A 25 14.29 5.71 12.92
N GLY A 26 13.72 5.39 11.75
CA GLY A 26 12.31 5.00 11.65
C GLY A 26 11.33 6.18 11.54
N THR A 27 11.78 7.31 10.99
CA THR A 27 10.91 8.45 10.64
C THR A 27 10.80 8.60 9.12
N GLY A 28 9.66 9.12 8.64
CA GLY A 28 9.39 9.37 7.21
C GLY A 28 8.25 8.52 6.63
N PHE A 29 8.13 8.49 5.30
CA PHE A 29 6.97 7.90 4.63
C PHE A 29 6.89 6.37 4.71
N GLY A 30 8.02 5.66 4.80
CA GLY A 30 8.00 4.20 4.93
C GLY A 30 7.28 3.74 6.21
N PRO A 31 7.71 4.19 7.40
CA PRO A 31 7.01 3.92 8.65
C PRO A 31 5.54 4.37 8.66
N MET A 32 5.23 5.53 8.07
CA MET A 32 3.84 6.01 7.93
C MET A 32 3.00 5.04 7.07
N LEU A 33 3.56 4.59 5.94
CA LEU A 33 2.92 3.64 5.04
C LEU A 33 2.69 2.29 5.73
N ASP A 34 3.67 1.80 6.49
CA ASP A 34 3.58 0.53 7.21
C ASP A 34 2.49 0.57 8.30
N GLU A 35 2.42 1.67 9.06
CA GLU A 35 1.40 1.87 10.08
C GLU A 35 -0.01 1.99 9.48
N ALA A 36 -0.15 2.76 8.40
CA ALA A 36 -1.42 2.88 7.68
C ALA A 36 -1.85 1.53 7.07
N THR A 37 -0.89 0.78 6.52
CA THR A 37 -1.15 -0.57 5.97
C THR A 37 -1.63 -1.51 7.06
N LYS A 38 -0.94 -1.55 8.21
CA LYS A 38 -1.33 -2.37 9.35
C LYS A 38 -2.73 -2.01 9.86
N THR A 39 -3.01 -0.72 10.05
CA THR A 39 -4.33 -0.23 10.47
C THR A 39 -5.43 -0.67 9.50
N ASN A 40 -5.19 -0.52 8.20
CA ASN A 40 -6.13 -0.94 7.16
C ASN A 40 -6.33 -2.45 7.14
N LEU A 41 -5.26 -3.24 7.29
CA LEU A 41 -5.34 -4.69 7.34
C LEU A 41 -6.22 -5.16 8.50
N GLU A 42 -5.97 -4.66 9.69
CA GLU A 42 -6.74 -5.01 10.89
C GLU A 42 -8.23 -4.66 10.70
N THR A 43 -8.50 -3.44 10.20
CA THR A 43 -9.87 -2.95 9.96
C THR A 43 -10.58 -3.74 8.87
N LEU A 44 -9.94 -3.99 7.71
CA LEU A 44 -10.53 -4.76 6.62
C LEU A 44 -10.78 -6.22 7.02
N ASN A 45 -9.86 -6.85 7.76
CA ASN A 45 -10.08 -8.20 8.29
C ASN A 45 -11.28 -8.24 9.24
N GLN A 46 -11.46 -7.22 10.08
CA GLN A 46 -12.64 -7.13 10.94
C GLN A 46 -13.93 -6.98 10.12
N LEU A 47 -13.94 -6.07 9.14
CA LEU A 47 -15.10 -5.79 8.30
C LEU A 47 -15.53 -6.98 7.45
N VAL A 48 -14.57 -7.71 6.91
CA VAL A 48 -14.82 -8.86 6.05
C VAL A 48 -15.30 -10.09 6.82
N ASN A 49 -14.84 -10.26 8.07
CA ASN A 49 -15.22 -11.39 8.92
C ASN A 49 -16.46 -11.10 9.80
N SER A 50 -16.93 -9.85 9.86
CA SER A 50 -18.12 -9.50 10.64
C SER A 50 -19.40 -10.00 9.98
N ARG A 51 -20.40 -10.35 10.82
CA ARG A 51 -21.74 -10.72 10.36
C ARG A 51 -22.62 -9.47 10.32
N GLY A 52 -22.56 -8.73 9.21
CA GLY A 52 -23.37 -7.53 9.03
C GLY A 52 -22.91 -6.70 7.83
N ALA A 53 -23.73 -5.76 7.42
CA ALA A 53 -23.33 -4.78 6.43
C ALA A 53 -22.44 -3.72 7.10
N PRO A 54 -21.24 -3.41 6.58
CA PRO A 54 -20.37 -2.39 7.14
C PRO A 54 -21.07 -1.03 7.18
N SER A 55 -20.92 -0.35 8.33
CA SER A 55 -21.42 1.00 8.56
C SER A 55 -20.45 2.05 7.98
N ALA A 56 -20.96 3.26 7.73
CA ALA A 56 -20.12 4.36 7.24
C ALA A 56 -19.01 4.74 8.25
N GLU A 57 -19.28 4.59 9.54
CA GLU A 57 -18.31 4.86 10.61
C GLU A 57 -17.15 3.86 10.59
N GLU A 58 -17.43 2.57 10.38
CA GLU A 58 -16.38 1.54 10.28
C GLU A 58 -15.55 1.71 9.01
N LEU A 59 -16.18 2.04 7.88
CA LEU A 59 -15.48 2.33 6.63
C LEU A 59 -14.60 3.58 6.77
N GLY A 60 -15.03 4.58 7.54
CA GLY A 60 -14.26 5.79 7.82
C GLY A 60 -13.02 5.60 8.69
N LYS A 61 -12.83 4.42 9.31
CA LYS A 61 -11.60 4.09 10.05
C LYS A 61 -10.43 3.73 9.13
N LEU A 62 -10.73 3.38 7.88
CA LEU A 62 -9.70 3.07 6.88
C LEU A 62 -8.92 4.33 6.51
N LYS A 63 -7.60 4.21 6.49
CA LYS A 63 -6.64 5.18 5.96
C LYS A 63 -6.66 5.06 4.44
N THR A 64 -7.49 5.88 3.80
CA THR A 64 -7.77 5.75 2.37
C THR A 64 -7.36 6.97 1.56
N GLY A 65 -6.92 8.05 2.22
CA GLY A 65 -6.87 9.37 1.59
C GLY A 65 -8.21 9.69 0.92
N GLY A 66 -8.14 10.08 -0.35
CA GLY A 66 -9.30 10.36 -1.19
C GLY A 66 -10.01 9.14 -1.80
N LEU A 67 -9.61 7.90 -1.49
CA LEU A 67 -10.22 6.70 -2.07
C LEU A 67 -11.44 6.24 -1.26
N ALA A 68 -12.64 6.41 -1.80
CA ALA A 68 -13.85 5.92 -1.14
C ALA A 68 -13.96 4.39 -1.20
N VAL A 69 -13.95 3.73 -0.04
CA VAL A 69 -14.29 2.31 0.10
C VAL A 69 -15.78 2.18 0.40
N THR A 70 -16.51 1.47 -0.45
CA THR A 70 -17.95 1.29 -0.31
C THR A 70 -18.30 -0.06 0.31
N ARG A 71 -19.52 -0.18 0.84
CA ARG A 71 -20.07 -1.46 1.30
C ARG A 71 -19.94 -2.57 0.26
N GLY A 72 -20.25 -2.27 -1.01
CA GLY A 72 -20.19 -3.25 -2.09
C GLY A 72 -18.79 -3.83 -2.30
N VAL A 73 -17.74 -3.05 -2.04
CA VAL A 73 -16.35 -3.56 -2.08
C VAL A 73 -16.12 -4.59 -0.98
N ILE A 74 -16.59 -4.33 0.24
CA ILE A 74 -16.43 -5.28 1.37
C ILE A 74 -17.23 -6.56 1.13
N GLU A 75 -18.46 -6.44 0.60
CA GLU A 75 -19.30 -7.60 0.25
C GLU A 75 -18.65 -8.44 -0.87
N ALA A 76 -18.14 -7.79 -1.92
CA ALA A 76 -17.41 -8.47 -2.99
C ALA A 76 -16.17 -9.19 -2.47
N LEU A 77 -15.40 -8.57 -1.55
CA LEU A 77 -14.27 -9.24 -0.90
C LEU A 77 -14.73 -10.47 -0.12
N ARG A 78 -15.84 -10.40 0.63
CA ARG A 78 -16.37 -11.51 1.41
C ARG A 78 -16.66 -12.73 0.57
N ASP A 79 -17.21 -12.51 -0.62
CA ASP A 79 -17.70 -13.57 -1.52
C ASP A 79 -16.58 -14.15 -2.41
N ASP A 80 -15.39 -13.56 -2.40
CA ASP A 80 -14.23 -14.01 -3.19
C ASP A 80 -13.47 -15.17 -2.53
N THR A 81 -12.91 -16.07 -3.35
CA THR A 81 -12.12 -17.22 -2.87
C THR A 81 -10.70 -16.80 -2.43
N ASP A 82 -10.13 -15.78 -3.07
CA ASP A 82 -8.79 -15.23 -2.79
C ASP A 82 -8.84 -14.01 -1.85
N ARG A 83 -9.92 -13.90 -1.07
CA ARG A 83 -10.22 -12.78 -0.19
C ARG A 83 -9.06 -12.30 0.67
N ASN A 84 -8.29 -13.21 1.26
CA ASN A 84 -7.15 -12.83 2.11
C ASN A 84 -6.08 -12.06 1.32
N THR A 85 -5.80 -12.48 0.09
CA THR A 85 -4.85 -11.80 -0.79
C THR A 85 -5.40 -10.46 -1.27
N LEU A 86 -6.69 -10.39 -1.59
CA LEU A 86 -7.34 -9.15 -2.00
C LEU A 86 -7.40 -8.12 -0.87
N VAL A 87 -7.70 -8.55 0.37
CA VAL A 87 -7.65 -7.69 1.56
C VAL A 87 -6.25 -7.13 1.78
N GLN A 88 -5.21 -7.96 1.63
CA GLN A 88 -3.83 -7.52 1.78
C GLN A 88 -3.43 -6.47 0.74
N ARG A 89 -3.82 -6.68 -0.51
CA ARG A 89 -3.58 -5.73 -1.61
C ARG A 89 -4.32 -4.43 -1.39
N LEU A 90 -5.63 -4.50 -1.11
CA LEU A 90 -6.46 -3.33 -0.90
C LEU A 90 -5.94 -2.49 0.28
N ALA A 91 -5.56 -3.12 1.40
CA ALA A 91 -5.00 -2.40 2.54
C ALA A 91 -3.76 -1.57 2.17
N GLY A 92 -2.85 -2.16 1.40
CA GLY A 92 -1.63 -1.49 0.94
C GLY A 92 -1.89 -0.38 -0.08
N GLU A 93 -2.85 -0.56 -0.99
CA GLU A 93 -3.24 0.46 -1.96
C GLU A 93 -3.90 1.67 -1.28
N LEU A 94 -4.81 1.42 -0.34
CA LEU A 94 -5.46 2.49 0.44
C LEU A 94 -4.44 3.26 1.30
N ALA A 95 -3.54 2.53 1.98
CA ALA A 95 -2.50 3.14 2.81
C ALA A 95 -1.52 3.98 1.99
N MET A 96 -1.19 3.54 0.79
CA MET A 96 -0.33 4.28 -0.13
C MET A 96 -0.98 5.57 -0.62
N ALA A 97 -2.28 5.53 -0.96
CA ALA A 97 -3.03 6.73 -1.31
C ALA A 97 -3.07 7.74 -0.15
N ASP A 98 -3.36 7.29 1.06
CA ASP A 98 -3.36 8.10 2.28
C ASP A 98 -2.00 8.76 2.56
N THR A 99 -0.91 7.99 2.41
CA THR A 99 0.45 8.46 2.63
C THR A 99 0.86 9.50 1.58
N ILE A 100 0.53 9.28 0.31
CA ILE A 100 0.81 10.25 -0.78
C ILE A 100 0.04 11.55 -0.56
N GLU A 101 -1.24 11.47 -0.21
CA GLU A 101 -2.05 12.66 0.07
C GLU A 101 -1.51 13.45 1.25
N THR A 102 -1.15 12.75 2.34
CA THR A 102 -0.51 13.37 3.50
C THR A 102 0.81 14.05 3.13
N ALA A 103 1.64 13.40 2.31
CA ALA A 103 2.91 13.95 1.83
C ALA A 103 2.71 15.22 0.98
N LEU A 104 1.72 15.23 0.09
CA LEU A 104 1.34 16.39 -0.71
C LEU A 104 0.85 17.55 0.17
N ALA A 105 0.04 17.25 1.19
CA ALA A 105 -0.42 18.25 2.15
C ALA A 105 0.75 18.84 2.95
N MET A 106 1.69 18.01 3.43
CA MET A 106 2.91 18.46 4.12
C MET A 106 3.74 19.41 3.24
N ARG A 107 3.90 19.05 1.96
CA ARG A 107 4.60 19.89 0.98
C ARG A 107 3.91 21.24 0.81
N GLN A 108 2.59 21.25 0.63
CA GLN A 108 1.81 22.48 0.50
C GLN A 108 1.95 23.38 1.75
N ILE A 109 1.85 22.79 2.94
CA ILE A 109 2.01 23.52 4.21
C ILE A 109 3.37 24.20 4.27
N LEU A 110 4.47 23.50 3.94
CA LEU A 110 5.81 24.10 3.96
C LEU A 110 5.94 25.25 2.95
N THR A 111 5.54 25.05 1.70
CA THR A 111 5.63 26.09 0.67
C THR A 111 4.78 27.32 1.01
N THR A 112 3.58 27.11 1.56
CA THR A 112 2.76 28.24 2.03
C THR A 112 3.33 28.92 3.27
N GLY A 113 3.96 28.15 4.16
CA GLY A 113 4.64 28.67 5.35
C GLY A 113 5.86 29.53 5.01
N GLU A 114 6.63 29.16 4.00
CA GLU A 114 7.75 29.97 3.46
C GLU A 114 7.28 31.32 2.91
N SER A 115 6.04 31.37 2.40
CA SER A 115 5.43 32.60 1.88
C SER A 115 4.93 33.55 2.97
N GLU A 116 4.97 33.14 4.24
CA GLU A 116 4.55 33.97 5.37
C GLU A 116 5.62 35.07 5.63
N PRO A 117 5.24 36.35 5.80
CA PRO A 117 6.19 37.46 5.88
C PRO A 117 7.30 37.33 6.93
N ASN A 118 7.00 36.78 8.11
CA ASN A 118 7.99 36.60 9.17
C ASN A 118 8.96 35.45 8.85
N ALA A 119 8.48 34.40 8.18
CA ALA A 119 9.33 33.33 7.66
C ALA A 119 10.19 33.79 6.47
N ALA A 120 9.59 34.51 5.52
CA ALA A 120 10.24 35.04 4.32
C ALA A 120 11.35 36.05 4.63
N ALA A 121 11.21 36.81 5.73
CA ALA A 121 12.23 37.72 6.22
C ALA A 121 13.48 36.97 6.78
N GLN A 122 13.38 35.67 7.05
CA GLN A 122 14.44 34.89 7.66
C GLN A 122 15.06 33.89 6.68
N LYS A 123 16.25 34.23 6.18
CA LYS A 123 16.99 33.40 5.20
C LYS A 123 17.18 31.93 5.64
N GLN A 124 17.48 31.70 6.92
CA GLN A 124 17.64 30.33 7.45
C GLN A 124 16.34 29.51 7.41
N ALA A 125 15.18 30.16 7.52
CA ALA A 125 13.89 29.49 7.46
C ALA A 125 13.57 29.03 6.03
N ILE A 126 13.88 29.86 5.04
CA ILE A 126 13.76 29.51 3.62
C ILE A 126 14.72 28.37 3.24
N GLU A 127 16.00 28.45 3.64
CA GLU A 127 16.98 27.39 3.34
C GLU A 127 16.58 26.02 3.95
N GLU A 128 16.07 25.99 5.18
CA GLU A 128 15.57 24.75 5.80
C GLU A 128 14.24 24.29 5.20
N GLY A 129 13.38 25.22 4.78
CA GLY A 129 12.15 24.95 4.05
C GLY A 129 12.43 24.24 2.72
N ASP A 130 13.28 24.85 1.88
CA ASP A 130 13.74 24.28 0.60
C ASP A 130 14.34 22.88 0.78
N ARG A 131 15.17 22.70 1.82
CA ARG A 131 15.78 21.40 2.16
C ARG A 131 14.71 20.35 2.48
N ARG A 132 13.69 20.73 3.27
CA ARG A 132 12.59 19.84 3.66
C ARG A 132 11.68 19.51 2.48
N VAL A 133 11.30 20.51 1.68
CA VAL A 133 10.53 20.32 0.44
C VAL A 133 11.26 19.38 -0.50
N GLY A 134 12.56 19.59 -0.75
CA GLY A 134 13.35 18.67 -1.58
C GLY A 134 13.45 17.25 -1.01
N SER A 135 13.40 17.08 0.32
CA SER A 135 13.31 15.75 0.95
C SER A 135 11.94 15.10 0.77
N LEU A 136 10.85 15.89 0.87
CA LEU A 136 9.49 15.41 0.62
C LEU A 136 9.32 15.01 -0.85
N ASP A 137 9.83 15.79 -1.79
CA ASP A 137 9.75 15.50 -3.23
C ASP A 137 10.46 14.18 -3.57
N ARG A 138 11.66 13.94 -3.00
CA ARG A 138 12.33 12.64 -3.15
C ARG A 138 11.53 11.49 -2.52
N GLY A 139 10.92 11.73 -1.36
CA GLY A 139 10.06 10.74 -0.71
C GLY A 139 8.80 10.42 -1.53
N LEU A 140 8.17 11.43 -2.14
CA LEU A 140 7.02 11.27 -3.04
C LEU A 140 7.40 10.46 -4.29
N GLU A 141 8.55 10.74 -4.90
CA GLU A 141 9.03 9.97 -6.06
C GLU A 141 9.29 8.51 -5.67
N ASN A 142 9.83 8.25 -4.47
CA ASN A 142 10.01 6.89 -3.97
C ASN A 142 8.66 6.17 -3.77
N LEU A 143 7.67 6.83 -3.14
CA LEU A 143 6.33 6.27 -2.96
C LEU A 143 5.65 5.97 -4.30
N LYS A 144 5.77 6.87 -5.28
CA LYS A 144 5.27 6.68 -6.64
C LYS A 144 5.92 5.47 -7.31
N ASN A 145 7.25 5.38 -7.26
CA ASN A 145 7.98 4.24 -7.82
C ASN A 145 7.57 2.92 -7.14
N GLU A 146 7.40 2.93 -5.83
CA GLU A 146 6.91 1.76 -5.09
C GLU A 146 5.50 1.36 -5.53
N MET A 147 4.59 2.32 -5.72
CA MET A 147 3.24 2.09 -6.23
C MET A 147 3.26 1.42 -7.61
N GLU A 148 4.02 2.00 -8.54
CA GLU A 148 4.14 1.50 -9.91
C GLU A 148 4.73 0.08 -9.94
N LEU A 149 5.77 -0.17 -9.13
CA LEU A 149 6.38 -1.49 -9.00
C LEU A 149 5.41 -2.51 -8.40
N ARG A 150 4.70 -2.18 -7.31
CA ARG A 150 3.69 -3.07 -6.70
C ARG A 150 2.60 -3.43 -7.71
N ARG A 151 2.13 -2.46 -8.51
CA ARG A 151 1.14 -2.67 -9.57
C ARG A 151 1.67 -3.58 -10.68
N ALA A 152 2.91 -3.37 -11.13
CA ALA A 152 3.56 -4.17 -12.16
C ALA A 152 3.82 -5.62 -11.71
N VAL A 153 4.20 -5.83 -10.44
CA VAL A 153 4.38 -7.17 -9.88
C VAL A 153 3.04 -7.90 -9.76
N SER A 154 1.99 -7.20 -9.31
CA SER A 154 0.65 -7.77 -9.19
C SER A 154 0.11 -8.29 -10.52
N SER A 155 0.17 -7.48 -11.59
CA SER A 155 -0.31 -7.87 -12.92
C SER A 155 0.45 -9.07 -13.51
N ASN A 156 1.78 -9.10 -13.35
CA ASN A 156 2.62 -10.19 -13.85
C ASN A 156 2.42 -11.50 -13.08
N SER A 157 2.21 -11.43 -11.76
CA SER A 157 2.00 -12.63 -10.93
C SER A 157 0.73 -13.40 -11.32
N LEU A 158 -0.34 -12.66 -11.67
CA LEU A 158 -1.61 -13.24 -12.11
C LEU A 158 -1.46 -13.91 -13.48
N LEU A 159 -0.83 -13.22 -14.45
CA LEU A 159 -0.58 -13.77 -15.78
C LEU A 159 0.24 -15.07 -15.73
N LYS A 160 1.34 -15.09 -14.94
CA LYS A 160 2.15 -16.29 -14.76
C LYS A 160 1.42 -17.43 -14.06
N THR A 161 0.50 -17.12 -13.15
CA THR A 161 -0.30 -18.14 -12.46
C THR A 161 -1.35 -18.74 -13.40
N LEU A 162 -1.99 -17.92 -14.24
CA LEU A 162 -2.92 -18.35 -15.27
C LEU A 162 -2.24 -19.21 -16.35
N GLU A 163 -1.08 -18.78 -16.86
CA GLU A 163 -0.28 -19.56 -17.81
C GLU A 163 0.09 -20.93 -17.22
N ARG A 164 0.51 -20.96 -15.95
CA ARG A 164 0.78 -22.23 -15.25
C ARG A 164 -0.47 -23.09 -15.06
N GLN A 165 -1.64 -22.48 -14.84
CA GLN A 165 -2.92 -23.20 -14.77
C GLN A 165 -3.27 -23.84 -16.12
N GLU A 166 -3.09 -23.12 -17.22
CA GLU A 166 -3.34 -23.58 -18.59
C GLU A 166 -2.41 -24.73 -18.97
N ILE A 167 -1.11 -24.64 -18.64
CA ILE A 167 -0.14 -25.72 -18.80
C ILE A 167 -0.55 -26.96 -18.00
N ARG A 168 -1.03 -26.79 -16.76
CA ARG A 168 -1.52 -27.92 -15.94
C ARG A 168 -2.80 -28.53 -16.50
N ASN A 169 -3.75 -27.73 -16.96
CA ASN A 169 -5.00 -28.23 -17.53
C ASN A 169 -4.76 -28.98 -18.85
N SER A 170 -3.88 -28.46 -19.73
CA SER A 170 -3.48 -29.15 -20.97
C SER A 170 -2.69 -30.43 -20.69
N THR A 171 -1.78 -30.43 -19.71
CA THR A 171 -1.04 -31.63 -19.30
C THR A 171 -1.98 -32.68 -18.67
N ASN A 172 -2.91 -32.29 -17.80
CA ASN A 172 -3.89 -33.21 -17.22
C ASN A 172 -4.84 -33.80 -18.27
N GLN A 173 -5.25 -33.02 -19.29
CA GLN A 173 -6.03 -33.55 -20.41
C GLN A 173 -5.23 -34.57 -21.25
N MET A 174 -3.92 -34.37 -21.42
CA MET A 174 -3.06 -35.36 -22.10
C MET A 174 -2.90 -36.66 -21.29
N ILE A 175 -2.72 -36.57 -19.97
CA ILE A 175 -2.60 -37.76 -19.10
C ILE A 175 -3.92 -38.56 -19.06
N GLN A 176 -5.07 -37.89 -19.01
CA GLN A 176 -6.37 -38.59 -19.07
C GLN A 176 -6.63 -39.26 -20.43
N LYS A 177 -6.19 -38.66 -21.55
CA LYS A 177 -6.29 -39.29 -22.87
C LYS A 177 -5.34 -40.49 -23.04
N GLY A 178 -4.18 -40.48 -22.40
CA GLY A 178 -3.23 -41.60 -22.41
C GLY A 178 -3.75 -42.82 -21.65
N ASN A 179 -4.25 -42.63 -20.43
CA ASN A 179 -4.72 -43.74 -19.60
C ASN A 179 -5.96 -44.45 -20.16
N GLY A 180 -6.86 -43.73 -20.84
CA GLY A 180 -8.07 -44.34 -21.43
C GLY A 180 -7.84 -45.16 -22.70
N ALA A 181 -6.67 -45.04 -23.34
CA ALA A 181 -6.30 -45.84 -24.51
C ALA A 181 -5.65 -47.17 -24.10
N ASP A 182 -4.82 -47.16 -23.05
CA ASP A 182 -4.13 -48.35 -22.55
C ASP A 182 -5.08 -49.31 -21.79
N GLU A 183 -6.04 -48.79 -21.00
CA GLU A 183 -7.06 -49.63 -20.36
C GLU A 183 -7.92 -50.40 -21.38
N LYS A 184 -8.24 -49.78 -22.51
CA LYS A 184 -9.06 -50.42 -23.56
C LYS A 184 -8.30 -51.47 -24.38
N MET A 185 -6.96 -51.40 -24.46
CA MET A 185 -6.18 -52.45 -25.11
C MET A 185 -6.03 -53.68 -24.21
N GLY A 186 -5.88 -53.52 -22.90
CA GLY A 186 -5.81 -54.66 -21.96
C GLY A 186 -7.13 -55.46 -21.87
N GLU A 187 -8.27 -54.80 -22.08
CA GLU A 187 -9.59 -55.46 -22.05
C GLU A 187 -9.94 -56.22 -23.34
N LEU A 188 -9.24 -55.95 -24.44
CA LEU A 188 -9.38 -56.68 -25.70
C LEU A 188 -8.51 -57.94 -25.72
N GLU A 189 -7.28 -57.88 -25.22
CA GLU A 189 -6.41 -59.06 -25.09
C GLU A 189 -7.00 -60.12 -24.13
N GLN A 190 -7.79 -59.71 -23.14
CA GLN A 190 -8.40 -60.64 -22.18
C GLN A 190 -9.69 -61.30 -22.69
N LYS A 191 -10.22 -60.86 -23.84
CA LYS A 191 -11.45 -61.40 -24.46
C LYS A 191 -11.20 -62.41 -25.57
N ASP A 192 -9.97 -62.50 -26.08
CA ASP A 192 -9.58 -63.47 -27.11
C ASP A 192 -9.12 -64.82 -26.55
N ASP A 193 -9.05 -64.97 -25.21
CA ASP A 193 -8.57 -66.18 -24.52
C ASP A 193 -9.69 -67.00 -23.84
N LYS A 194 -10.91 -67.01 -24.39
CA LYS A 194 -12.00 -67.86 -23.86
C LYS A 194 -12.85 -68.56 -24.92
#